data_AF-A0A2K0SXK8-F1
#
_entry.id   AF-A0A2K0SXK8-F1
#
_cell.length_a   1.000
_cell.length_b   1.000
_cell.length_c   1.000
_cell.angle_alpha   90.00
_cell.angle_beta   90.00
_cell.angle_gamma   90.00
#
_symmetry.space_group_name_H-M   'P 1'
#
loop_
_entity.id
_entity.type
_entity.pdbx_description
1 polymer ?
#
loop_
_entity_poly.entity_id
_entity_poly.type
_entity_poly.pdbx_seq_one_letter_code
_entity_poly.pdbx_strand_id
1 'polypeptide(L)'
;MTREPANGEAPPGYTPTAAEPPNGQPDPPSDIDITASFANLAISSDPPTGIPNVDTTLAHLKLLHAVHSLKEDVGYNDGLWGLWDDRADKDTDIILDGALPSGVKLDSLSKDEKNKLALSRLREKRWAIFLARAVDRYEAWWNAITRQKEMLTEADMMKTRGSRYIDFPTSGAPLPWSDDNIPPLDVLMVMHAHMLNPRAFLEDAIRTNMIEYWTAGMPWLPVNNAISTDFSYNANDEAKTNWVARTGLNWDNQADSMTKEFRCPWCKGGLKVPWTTCGTASEAKGTIGNGYGDGNFSHNCPSCRQTITKEVLSLSKFIKDSSLVLSKSVPMPGTILSMVSGTPEIVPEPPYSIIYSRTFPNRLIQFELRSKILELINPQAQHPSMVDVRELIEKATKDGQVIRKLYGNYSRARRAILPREAKVATAR
;
A
#
# COMPACT_ATOMS: atom_id res chain seq x y z
N MET A 1 32.79 -5.48 -22.32
CA MET A 1 32.38 -4.06 -22.43
C MET A 1 31.26 -3.99 -23.44
N THR A 2 30.03 -4.17 -22.96
CA THR A 2 28.81 -4.03 -23.75
C THR A 2 28.21 -2.67 -23.43
N ARG A 3 27.95 -1.90 -24.48
CA ARG A 3 27.47 -0.52 -24.45
C ARG A 3 26.04 -0.49 -23.91
N GLU A 4 25.74 0.37 -22.95
CA GLU A 4 24.35 0.64 -22.54
C GLU A 4 23.54 1.17 -23.74
N PRO A 5 22.30 0.70 -23.97
CA PRO A 5 21.42 1.27 -24.98
C PRO A 5 20.89 2.64 -24.55
N ALA A 6 20.66 3.52 -25.52
CA ALA A 6 20.18 4.88 -25.28
C ALA A 6 18.71 4.89 -24.84
N ASN A 7 18.35 5.86 -23.98
CA ASN A 7 17.00 6.06 -23.48
C ASN A 7 15.96 6.16 -24.62
N GLY A 8 15.01 5.21 -24.66
CA GLY A 8 13.81 5.29 -25.51
C GLY A 8 13.47 4.05 -26.34
N GLU A 9 14.29 2.99 -26.34
CA GLU A 9 13.90 1.73 -27.00
C GLU A 9 12.92 0.93 -26.13
N ALA A 10 11.83 0.46 -26.75
CA ALA A 10 10.93 -0.51 -26.15
C ALA A 10 11.73 -1.77 -25.75
N PRO A 11 11.37 -2.47 -24.65
CA PRO A 11 11.99 -3.73 -24.32
C PRO A 11 11.89 -4.68 -25.53
N PRO A 12 12.91 -5.53 -25.77
CA PRO A 12 12.87 -6.47 -26.88
C PRO A 12 11.58 -7.29 -26.79
N GLY A 13 10.84 -7.35 -27.91
CA GLY A 13 9.62 -8.13 -28.01
C GLY A 13 9.92 -9.58 -27.64
N TYR A 14 9.11 -10.15 -26.75
CA TYR A 14 9.19 -11.57 -26.39
C TYR A 14 8.81 -12.37 -27.63
N THR A 15 9.80 -12.69 -28.46
CA THR A 15 9.66 -13.67 -29.52
C THR A 15 10.06 -14.98 -28.86
N PRO A 16 9.12 -15.90 -28.58
CA PRO A 16 9.52 -17.21 -28.12
C PRO A 16 10.35 -17.80 -29.26
N THR A 17 11.66 -17.82 -29.09
CA THR A 17 12.53 -18.69 -29.86
C THR A 17 12.24 -20.08 -29.34
N ALA A 18 11.09 -20.62 -29.74
CA ALA A 18 10.88 -22.04 -29.73
C ALA A 18 11.99 -22.59 -30.63
N ALA A 19 13.05 -23.11 -30.02
CA ALA A 19 13.90 -24.04 -30.72
C ALA A 19 12.94 -25.10 -31.28
N GLU A 20 12.97 -25.31 -32.60
CA GLU A 20 12.26 -26.43 -33.20
C GLU A 20 12.60 -27.68 -32.38
N PRO A 21 11.60 -28.40 -31.85
CA PRO A 21 11.89 -29.59 -31.08
C PRO A 21 12.66 -30.55 -32.01
N PRO A 22 13.75 -31.16 -31.54
CA PRO A 22 14.42 -32.20 -32.32
C PRO A 22 13.37 -33.24 -32.69
N ASN A 23 13.18 -33.47 -34.00
CA ASN A 23 12.22 -34.40 -34.57
C ASN A 23 12.18 -35.70 -33.75
N GLY A 24 11.05 -35.96 -33.07
CA GLY A 24 10.80 -37.23 -32.37
C GLY A 24 10.32 -37.15 -30.92
N GLN A 25 10.04 -35.96 -30.36
CA GLN A 25 9.39 -35.89 -29.05
C GLN A 25 7.88 -36.08 -29.21
N PRO A 26 7.24 -37.07 -28.54
CA PRO A 26 5.79 -37.21 -28.59
C PRO A 26 5.14 -35.92 -28.08
N ASP A 27 4.01 -35.53 -28.68
CA ASP A 27 3.19 -34.42 -28.19
C ASP A 27 3.00 -34.56 -26.67
N PRO A 28 3.07 -33.45 -25.90
CA PRO A 28 2.75 -33.51 -24.48
C PRO A 28 1.37 -34.16 -24.33
N PRO A 29 1.20 -35.13 -23.42
CA PRO A 29 -0.05 -35.87 -23.29
C PRO A 29 -1.23 -34.90 -23.14
N SER A 30 -2.30 -35.12 -23.90
CA SER A 30 -3.50 -34.28 -23.93
C SER A 30 -4.27 -34.25 -22.62
N ASP A 31 -3.90 -35.10 -21.66
CA ASP A 31 -4.47 -35.22 -20.31
C ASP A 31 -3.43 -34.88 -19.22
N ILE A 32 -2.67 -33.80 -19.37
CA ILE A 32 -1.95 -33.24 -18.21
C ILE A 32 -3.01 -32.63 -17.30
N ASP A 33 -3.38 -33.34 -16.24
CA ASP A 33 -4.14 -32.76 -15.14
C ASP A 33 -3.28 -31.71 -14.43
N ILE A 34 -3.44 -30.45 -14.87
CA ILE A 34 -2.74 -29.30 -14.33
C ILE A 34 -3.04 -29.14 -12.82
N THR A 35 -4.22 -29.60 -12.36
CA THR A 35 -4.64 -29.49 -10.95
C THR A 35 -3.91 -30.49 -10.06
N ALA A 36 -3.50 -31.65 -10.60
CA ALA A 36 -2.69 -32.63 -9.87
C ALA A 36 -1.33 -32.06 -9.42
N SER A 37 -0.76 -31.12 -10.18
CA SER A 37 0.50 -30.45 -9.84
C SER A 37 0.38 -29.54 -8.61
N PHE A 38 -0.84 -29.15 -8.23
CA PHE A 38 -1.12 -28.28 -7.08
C PHE A 38 -1.60 -29.02 -5.83
N ALA A 39 -1.84 -30.32 -5.91
CA ALA A 39 -2.43 -31.12 -4.85
C ALA A 39 -1.44 -31.49 -3.73
N ASN A 40 -0.16 -31.68 -4.06
CA ASN A 40 0.86 -32.22 -3.14
C ASN A 40 2.12 -31.35 -3.09
N LEU A 41 1.98 -30.05 -2.83
CA LEU A 41 3.13 -29.14 -2.71
C LEU A 41 3.86 -29.33 -1.37
N ALA A 42 5.17 -29.55 -1.39
CA ALA A 42 5.99 -29.65 -0.18
C ALA A 42 6.44 -28.26 0.29
N ILE A 43 5.53 -27.56 0.97
CA ILE A 43 5.81 -26.23 1.54
C ILE A 43 6.33 -26.37 2.96
N SER A 44 7.51 -25.80 3.24
CA SER A 44 8.08 -25.79 4.59
C SER A 44 7.28 -24.85 5.51
N SER A 45 7.18 -25.22 6.79
CA SER A 45 6.73 -24.31 7.86
C SER A 45 7.80 -23.29 8.25
N ASP A 46 9.07 -23.57 7.93
CA ASP A 46 10.18 -22.66 8.20
C ASP A 46 10.18 -21.49 7.21
N PRO A 47 10.64 -20.30 7.62
CA PRO A 47 10.73 -19.15 6.73
C PRO A 47 11.57 -19.48 5.49
N PRO A 48 11.15 -19.03 4.30
CA PRO A 48 11.89 -19.30 3.08
C PRO A 48 13.28 -18.63 3.13
N THR A 49 14.34 -19.45 3.09
CA THR A 49 15.72 -18.97 2.94
C THR A 49 16.19 -19.12 1.50
N GLY A 50 16.63 -18.03 0.87
CA GLY A 50 17.20 -18.06 -0.47
C GLY A 50 16.18 -17.95 -1.61
N ILE A 51 16.47 -18.59 -2.74
CA ILE A 51 15.66 -18.51 -3.96
C ILE A 51 14.41 -19.40 -3.82
N PRO A 52 13.21 -18.96 -4.26
CA PRO A 52 12.01 -19.79 -4.23
C PRO A 52 12.21 -21.13 -4.95
N ASN A 53 11.75 -22.22 -4.33
CA ASN A 53 11.73 -23.53 -4.97
C ASN A 53 10.47 -23.68 -5.86
N VAL A 54 10.38 -24.80 -6.59
CA VAL A 54 9.26 -25.09 -7.50
C VAL A 54 7.93 -25.06 -6.75
N ASP A 55 7.85 -25.72 -5.60
CA ASP A 55 6.60 -25.83 -4.83
C ASP A 55 6.11 -24.46 -4.31
N THR A 56 7.02 -23.63 -3.82
CA THR A 56 6.70 -22.25 -3.39
C THR A 56 6.24 -21.40 -4.57
N THR A 57 6.83 -21.61 -5.76
CA THR A 57 6.42 -20.94 -6.99
C THR A 57 5.02 -21.37 -7.41
N LEU A 58 4.70 -22.67 -7.32
CA LEU A 58 3.36 -23.18 -7.58
C LEU A 58 2.35 -22.66 -6.56
N ALA A 59 2.69 -22.61 -5.27
CA ALA A 59 1.83 -22.02 -4.24
C ALA A 59 1.55 -20.53 -4.50
N HIS A 60 2.54 -19.78 -4.98
CA HIS A 60 2.35 -18.39 -5.42
C HIS A 60 1.40 -18.31 -6.62
N LEU A 61 1.52 -19.18 -7.62
CA LEU A 61 0.58 -19.22 -8.75
C LEU A 61 -0.85 -19.57 -8.30
N LYS A 62 -1.02 -20.48 -7.33
CA LYS A 62 -2.33 -20.76 -6.71
C LYS A 62 -2.94 -19.49 -6.10
N LEU A 63 -2.15 -18.73 -5.35
CA LEU A 63 -2.59 -17.46 -4.76
C LEU A 63 -3.01 -16.45 -5.85
N LEU A 64 -2.21 -16.28 -6.90
CA LEU A 64 -2.54 -15.36 -8.00
C LEU A 64 -3.83 -15.75 -8.71
N HIS A 65 -4.06 -17.05 -8.93
CA HIS A 65 -5.30 -17.53 -9.51
C HIS A 65 -6.50 -17.27 -8.59
N ALA A 66 -6.39 -17.56 -7.29
CA ALA A 66 -7.44 -17.27 -6.32
C ALA A 66 -7.80 -15.77 -6.29
N VAL A 67 -6.79 -14.88 -6.37
CA VAL A 67 -7.00 -13.43 -6.46
C VAL A 67 -7.69 -13.04 -7.79
N HIS A 68 -7.34 -13.70 -8.89
CA HIS A 68 -8.02 -13.48 -10.17
C HIS A 68 -9.49 -13.91 -10.11
N SER A 69 -9.79 -15.10 -9.58
CA SER A 69 -11.16 -15.56 -9.35
C SER A 69 -11.93 -14.59 -8.46
N LEU A 70 -11.32 -14.10 -7.37
CA LEU A 70 -11.94 -13.07 -6.52
C LEU A 70 -12.28 -11.78 -7.29
N LYS A 71 -11.41 -11.33 -8.20
CA LYS A 71 -11.69 -10.18 -9.06
C LYS A 71 -12.91 -10.42 -9.93
N GLU A 72 -12.99 -11.59 -10.57
CA GLU A 72 -14.13 -11.96 -11.42
C GLU A 72 -15.41 -12.06 -10.58
N ASP A 73 -15.37 -12.75 -9.43
CA ASP A 73 -16.52 -12.89 -8.53
C ASP A 73 -17.08 -11.53 -8.09
N VAL A 74 -16.21 -10.58 -7.74
CA VAL A 74 -16.60 -9.22 -7.39
C VAL A 74 -17.16 -8.45 -8.61
N GLY A 75 -16.51 -8.58 -9.76
CA GLY A 75 -16.92 -7.89 -10.98
C GLY A 75 -18.31 -8.34 -11.45
N TYR A 76 -18.53 -9.65 -11.54
CA TYR A 76 -19.75 -10.26 -12.05
C TYR A 76 -20.90 -10.34 -11.02
N ASN A 77 -20.68 -9.91 -9.77
CA ASN A 77 -21.73 -9.80 -8.77
C ASN A 77 -22.64 -8.59 -9.06
N ASP A 78 -23.70 -8.84 -9.84
CA ASP A 78 -24.68 -7.83 -10.20
C ASP A 78 -25.38 -7.22 -8.96
N GLY A 79 -25.52 -5.90 -8.98
CA GLY A 79 -26.11 -5.13 -7.88
C GLY A 79 -25.19 -4.89 -6.69
N LEU A 80 -23.98 -5.45 -6.66
CA LEU A 80 -23.06 -5.25 -5.55
C LEU A 80 -22.80 -3.75 -5.31
N TRP A 81 -23.14 -3.29 -4.09
CA TRP A 81 -23.07 -1.89 -3.66
C TRP A 81 -23.91 -0.91 -4.49
N GLY A 82 -25.01 -1.39 -5.06
CA GLY A 82 -25.94 -0.59 -5.86
C GLY A 82 -25.44 -0.30 -7.28
N LEU A 83 -24.36 -0.96 -7.71
CA LEU A 83 -23.88 -0.94 -9.08
C LEU A 83 -24.56 -2.10 -9.79
N TRP A 84 -25.57 -1.82 -10.62
CA TRP A 84 -26.35 -2.80 -11.37
C TRP A 84 -25.93 -2.83 -12.84
N ASP A 85 -25.85 -4.02 -13.44
CA ASP A 85 -25.48 -4.24 -14.84
C ASP A 85 -26.52 -3.67 -15.81
N ASP A 86 -27.79 -3.56 -15.40
CA ASP A 86 -28.87 -2.95 -16.19
C ASP A 86 -28.62 -1.46 -16.52
N ARG A 87 -27.71 -0.81 -15.78
CA ARG A 87 -27.27 0.56 -16.06
C ARG A 87 -26.46 0.66 -17.34
N ALA A 88 -25.82 -0.44 -17.78
CA ALA A 88 -25.02 -0.44 -19.00
C ALA A 88 -25.83 -0.03 -20.24
N ASP A 89 -27.13 -0.33 -20.26
CA ASP A 89 -28.05 0.07 -21.33
C ASP A 89 -28.66 1.47 -21.12
N LYS A 90 -28.76 1.94 -19.87
CA LYS A 90 -29.56 3.12 -19.48
C LYS A 90 -28.72 4.38 -19.23
N ASP A 91 -27.46 4.22 -18.84
CA ASP A 91 -26.58 5.28 -18.35
C ASP A 91 -25.41 5.48 -19.32
N THR A 92 -25.60 6.40 -20.27
CA THR A 92 -24.60 6.73 -21.29
C THR A 92 -23.33 7.37 -20.73
N ASP A 93 -23.36 7.85 -19.49
CA ASP A 93 -22.22 8.54 -18.90
C ASP A 93 -21.14 7.54 -18.43
N ILE A 94 -21.51 6.27 -18.22
CA ILE A 94 -20.57 5.19 -17.84
C ILE A 94 -19.41 5.05 -18.83
N ILE A 95 -19.68 5.19 -20.13
CA ILE A 95 -18.66 5.06 -21.19
C ILE A 95 -17.92 6.36 -21.47
N LEU A 96 -18.41 7.50 -20.96
CA LEU A 96 -17.74 8.80 -21.00
C LEU A 96 -16.74 8.96 -19.86
N ASP A 97 -16.93 8.21 -18.78
CA ASP A 97 -16.09 8.24 -17.59
C ASP A 97 -14.77 7.48 -17.80
N GLY A 98 -13.76 8.21 -18.25
CA GLY A 98 -12.37 7.76 -18.29
C GLY A 98 -11.78 7.57 -19.70
N ALA A 99 -10.47 7.34 -19.75
CA ALA A 99 -9.77 7.16 -21.01
C ALA A 99 -10.23 5.88 -21.72
N LEU A 100 -10.59 6.00 -23.01
CA LEU A 100 -10.88 4.85 -23.86
C LEU A 100 -9.61 4.02 -24.10
N PRO A 101 -9.74 2.71 -24.38
CA PRO A 101 -8.61 1.90 -24.79
C PRO A 101 -7.94 2.49 -26.03
N SER A 102 -6.62 2.33 -26.14
CA SER A 102 -5.85 2.86 -27.27
C SER A 102 -6.43 2.41 -28.61
N GLY A 103 -6.68 3.37 -29.51
CA GLY A 103 -7.25 3.09 -30.84
C GLY A 103 -8.79 3.01 -30.90
N VAL A 104 -9.49 3.02 -29.77
CA VAL A 104 -10.96 2.97 -29.74
C VAL A 104 -11.56 4.37 -29.89
N LYS A 105 -12.46 4.53 -30.86
CA LYS A 105 -13.28 5.75 -31.03
C LYS A 105 -14.73 5.45 -30.65
N LEU A 106 -15.26 6.15 -29.65
CA LEU A 106 -16.61 5.91 -29.11
C LEU A 106 -17.71 5.99 -30.18
N ASP A 107 -17.58 6.92 -31.11
CA ASP A 107 -18.56 7.14 -32.19
C ASP A 107 -18.60 6.00 -33.21
N SER A 108 -17.51 5.22 -33.32
CA SER A 108 -17.42 4.07 -34.23
C SER A 108 -17.94 2.77 -33.64
N LEU A 109 -18.22 2.73 -32.33
CA LEU A 109 -18.69 1.51 -31.67
C LEU A 109 -20.18 1.27 -31.93
N SER A 110 -20.51 0.02 -32.23
CA SER A 110 -21.87 -0.48 -32.26
C SER A 110 -22.53 -0.40 -30.88
N LYS A 111 -23.86 -0.54 -30.83
CA LYS A 111 -24.60 -0.54 -29.56
C LYS A 111 -24.14 -1.68 -28.63
N ASP A 112 -23.89 -2.87 -29.18
CA ASP A 112 -23.41 -4.02 -28.41
C ASP A 112 -22.01 -3.79 -27.83
N GLU A 113 -21.10 -3.19 -28.60
CA GLU A 113 -19.76 -2.85 -28.12
C GLU A 113 -19.79 -1.77 -27.03
N LYS A 114 -20.68 -0.77 -27.16
CA LYS A 114 -20.90 0.23 -26.10
C LYS A 114 -21.44 -0.40 -24.82
N ASN A 115 -22.37 -1.34 -24.93
CA ASN A 115 -22.90 -2.06 -23.78
C ASN A 115 -21.83 -2.91 -23.09
N LYS A 116 -21.02 -3.66 -23.86
CA LYS A 116 -19.88 -4.44 -23.34
C LYS A 116 -18.86 -3.54 -22.63
N LEU A 117 -18.56 -2.37 -23.19
CA LEU A 117 -17.68 -1.38 -22.57
C LEU A 117 -18.28 -0.86 -21.24
N ALA A 118 -19.57 -0.56 -21.22
CA ALA A 118 -20.25 -0.10 -20.01
C ALA A 118 -20.26 -1.17 -18.90
N LEU A 119 -20.55 -2.43 -19.24
CA LEU A 119 -20.44 -3.57 -18.31
C LEU A 119 -19.01 -3.72 -17.77
N SER A 120 -18.01 -3.62 -18.63
CA SER A 120 -16.59 -3.64 -18.23
C SER A 120 -16.27 -2.54 -17.21
N ARG A 121 -16.75 -1.30 -17.45
CA ARG A 121 -16.58 -0.17 -16.52
C ARG A 121 -17.26 -0.38 -15.17
N LEU A 122 -18.48 -0.94 -15.16
CA LEU A 122 -19.19 -1.26 -13.93
C LEU A 122 -18.44 -2.33 -13.10
N ARG A 123 -17.92 -3.36 -13.77
CA ARG A 123 -17.11 -4.41 -13.14
C ARG A 123 -15.82 -3.85 -12.54
N GLU A 124 -15.09 -3.05 -13.30
CA GLU A 124 -13.88 -2.37 -12.82
C GLU A 124 -14.21 -1.39 -11.69
N LYS A 125 -15.38 -0.75 -11.70
CA LYS A 125 -15.83 0.10 -10.61
C LYS A 125 -16.10 -0.68 -9.32
N ARG A 126 -16.80 -1.83 -9.40
CA ARG A 126 -16.96 -2.75 -8.26
C ARG A 126 -15.59 -3.16 -7.74
N TRP A 127 -14.69 -3.61 -8.63
CA TRP A 127 -13.35 -4.01 -8.24
C TRP A 127 -12.57 -2.88 -7.53
N ALA A 128 -12.64 -1.64 -8.03
CA ALA A 128 -11.97 -0.50 -7.41
C ALA A 128 -12.48 -0.22 -5.98
N ILE A 129 -13.80 -0.31 -5.75
CA ILE A 129 -14.39 -0.15 -4.41
C ILE A 129 -13.96 -1.30 -3.50
N PHE A 130 -13.94 -2.53 -4.02
CA PHE A 130 -13.49 -3.71 -3.28
C PHE A 130 -12.04 -3.55 -2.81
N LEU A 131 -11.15 -3.10 -3.71
CA LEU A 131 -9.76 -2.82 -3.40
C LEU A 131 -9.61 -1.74 -2.32
N ALA A 132 -10.37 -0.65 -2.42
CA ALA A 132 -10.33 0.41 -1.40
C ALA A 132 -10.73 -0.12 -0.01
N ARG A 133 -11.73 -1.00 0.06
CA ARG A 133 -12.15 -1.68 1.30
C ARG A 133 -11.10 -2.68 1.79
N ALA A 134 -10.50 -3.45 0.90
CA ALA A 134 -9.46 -4.42 1.22
C ALA A 134 -8.22 -3.75 1.83
N VAL A 135 -7.82 -2.58 1.31
CA VAL A 135 -6.72 -1.78 1.87
C VAL A 135 -7.05 -1.29 3.28
N ASP A 136 -8.27 -0.82 3.53
CA ASP A 136 -8.70 -0.40 4.87
C ASP A 136 -8.75 -1.58 5.85
N ARG A 137 -9.20 -2.75 5.40
CA ARG A 137 -9.18 -4.01 6.16
C ARG A 137 -7.74 -4.43 6.50
N TYR A 138 -6.82 -4.34 5.55
CA TYR A 138 -5.39 -4.59 5.78
C TYR A 138 -4.79 -3.59 6.78
N GLU A 139 -5.10 -2.29 6.66
CA GLU A 139 -4.66 -1.28 7.63
C GLU A 139 -5.23 -1.53 9.03
N ALA A 140 -6.51 -1.93 9.14
CA ALA A 140 -7.12 -2.29 10.42
C ALA A 140 -6.43 -3.50 11.05
N TRP A 141 -6.14 -4.54 10.27
CA TRP A 141 -5.38 -5.71 10.72
C TRP A 141 -3.97 -5.35 11.14
N TRP A 142 -3.23 -4.60 10.32
CA TRP A 142 -1.87 -4.12 10.63
C TRP A 142 -1.83 -3.31 11.94
N ASN A 143 -2.79 -2.40 12.12
CA ASN A 143 -2.92 -1.63 13.36
C ASN A 143 -3.30 -2.49 14.56
N ALA A 144 -4.07 -3.57 14.38
CA ALA A 144 -4.44 -4.48 15.46
C ALA A 144 -3.24 -5.30 15.95
N ILE A 145 -2.42 -5.84 15.03
CA ILE A 145 -1.24 -6.64 15.36
C ILE A 145 -0.07 -5.79 15.89
N THR A 146 0.00 -4.51 15.51
CA THR A 146 1.03 -3.57 15.99
C THR A 146 0.63 -2.80 17.26
N ARG A 147 -0.62 -2.89 17.71
CA ARG A 147 -1.18 -2.03 18.78
C ARG A 147 -0.35 -2.00 20.07
N GLN A 148 0.22 -3.15 20.44
CA GLN A 148 1.01 -3.31 21.68
C GLN A 148 2.51 -3.16 21.45
N LYS A 149 2.95 -2.94 20.21
CA LYS A 149 4.36 -2.80 19.86
C LYS A 149 4.84 -1.40 20.15
N GLU A 150 6.03 -1.30 20.73
CA GLU A 150 6.74 -0.04 20.84
C GLU A 150 7.36 0.31 19.49
N MET A 151 7.05 1.49 18.97
CA MET A 151 7.63 1.99 17.72
C MET A 151 9.13 2.25 17.86
N LEU A 152 9.84 2.22 16.72
CA LEU A 152 11.24 2.63 16.64
C LEU A 152 11.43 4.07 17.13
N THR A 153 12.53 4.34 17.83
CA THR A 153 12.95 5.69 18.20
C THR A 153 14.27 6.08 17.53
N GLU A 154 14.56 7.38 17.42
CA GLU A 154 15.87 7.86 16.94
C GLU A 154 17.03 7.37 17.82
N ALA A 155 16.79 7.14 19.11
CA ALA A 155 17.79 6.57 20.02
C ALA A 155 18.11 5.10 19.67
N ASP A 156 17.11 4.31 19.26
CA ASP A 156 17.35 2.95 18.77
C ASP A 156 18.22 2.95 17.50
N MET A 157 18.07 3.96 16.64
CA MET A 157 18.85 4.08 15.40
C MET A 157 20.33 4.38 15.62
N MET A 158 20.72 4.84 16.82
CA MET A 158 22.11 5.11 17.20
C MET A 158 22.81 3.90 17.80
N LYS A 159 22.06 2.85 18.20
CA LYS A 159 22.63 1.66 18.81
C LYS A 159 23.43 0.87 17.78
N THR A 160 24.65 0.48 18.14
CA THR A 160 25.54 -0.32 17.29
C THR A 160 25.15 -1.79 17.22
N ARG A 161 24.24 -2.23 18.10
CA ARG A 161 23.62 -3.56 18.12
C ARG A 161 22.18 -3.44 18.62
N GLY A 162 21.33 -4.37 18.20
CA GLY A 162 19.97 -4.49 18.68
C GLY A 162 18.98 -4.85 17.58
N SER A 163 18.06 -5.74 17.93
CA SER A 163 16.99 -6.23 17.05
C SER A 163 15.98 -5.17 16.64
N ARG A 164 15.93 -4.02 17.31
CA ARG A 164 14.99 -2.93 16.96
C ARG A 164 15.39 -2.15 15.69
N TYR A 165 16.66 -2.20 15.27
CA TYR A 165 17.11 -1.43 14.11
C TYR A 165 18.21 -2.12 13.29
N ILE A 166 19.47 -2.06 13.75
CA ILE A 166 20.61 -2.49 12.92
C ILE A 166 20.61 -3.98 12.64
N ASP A 167 20.25 -4.79 13.64
CA ASP A 167 20.16 -6.25 13.52
C ASP A 167 18.73 -6.69 13.13
N PHE A 168 17.77 -5.77 12.97
CA PHE A 168 16.37 -6.10 12.71
C PHE A 168 16.19 -7.07 11.53
N PRO A 169 16.85 -6.87 10.37
CA PRO A 169 16.57 -7.72 9.21
C PRO A 169 17.00 -9.19 9.38
N THR A 170 17.86 -9.49 10.38
CA THR A 170 18.54 -10.78 10.51
C THR A 170 18.42 -11.43 11.90
N SER A 171 17.87 -10.75 12.90
CA SER A 171 17.86 -11.22 14.30
C SER A 171 16.50 -11.67 14.83
N GLY A 172 15.45 -11.60 14.01
CA GLY A 172 14.10 -11.99 14.42
C GLY A 172 13.93 -13.49 14.55
N ALA A 173 13.16 -13.93 15.55
CA ALA A 173 12.52 -15.23 15.51
C ALA A 173 11.27 -15.10 14.62
N PRO A 174 11.06 -15.99 13.64
CA PRO A 174 9.88 -15.92 12.78
C PRO A 174 8.60 -16.14 13.57
N LEU A 175 7.56 -15.40 13.21
CA LEU A 175 6.20 -15.72 13.63
C LEU A 175 5.84 -17.13 13.11
N PRO A 176 5.42 -18.06 13.98
CA PRO A 176 4.91 -19.35 13.54
C PRO A 176 3.53 -19.14 12.93
N TRP A 177 3.47 -19.10 11.60
CA TRP A 177 2.21 -19.03 10.90
C TRP A 177 1.37 -20.28 11.17
N SER A 178 0.07 -20.07 11.39
CA SER A 178 -0.90 -21.11 11.68
C SER A 178 -2.12 -20.89 10.79
N ASP A 179 -2.73 -22.00 10.36
CA ASP A 179 -3.96 -22.00 9.56
C ASP A 179 -5.08 -21.21 10.26
N ASP A 180 -5.11 -21.23 11.61
CA ASP A 180 -6.10 -20.52 12.44
C ASP A 180 -5.90 -19.00 12.49
N ASN A 181 -4.83 -18.48 11.89
CA ASN A 181 -4.51 -17.04 11.91
C ASN A 181 -4.31 -16.46 10.51
N ILE A 182 -4.63 -17.22 9.47
CA ILE A 182 -4.56 -16.71 8.09
C ILE A 182 -5.63 -15.62 7.87
N PRO A 183 -5.28 -14.46 7.30
CA PRO A 183 -6.26 -13.40 7.05
C PRO A 183 -7.15 -13.74 5.84
N PRO A 184 -8.28 -13.04 5.64
CA PRO A 184 -9.09 -13.15 4.43
C PRO A 184 -8.29 -12.94 3.14
N LEU A 185 -8.76 -13.53 2.03
CA LEU A 185 -8.06 -13.47 0.73
C LEU A 185 -7.79 -12.05 0.23
N ASP A 186 -8.73 -11.12 0.46
CA ASP A 186 -8.56 -9.72 0.06
C ASP A 186 -7.45 -9.01 0.85
N VAL A 187 -7.27 -9.39 2.11
CA VAL A 187 -6.21 -8.88 2.99
C VAL A 187 -4.87 -9.53 2.66
N LEU A 188 -4.85 -10.84 2.34
CA LEU A 188 -3.66 -11.53 1.81
C LEU A 188 -3.17 -10.88 0.51
N MET A 189 -4.07 -10.52 -0.40
CA MET A 189 -3.75 -9.82 -1.64
C MET A 189 -3.04 -8.48 -1.37
N VAL A 190 -3.56 -7.68 -0.43
CA VAL A 190 -2.95 -6.39 -0.07
C VAL A 190 -1.61 -6.59 0.65
N MET A 191 -1.52 -7.58 1.55
CA MET A 191 -0.26 -7.96 2.21
C MET A 191 0.81 -8.34 1.18
N HIS A 192 0.46 -9.20 0.21
CA HIS A 192 1.33 -9.59 -0.88
C HIS A 192 1.81 -8.36 -1.68
N ALA A 193 0.90 -7.48 -2.08
CA ALA A 193 1.26 -6.25 -2.81
C ALA A 193 2.18 -5.31 -1.99
N HIS A 194 1.99 -5.23 -0.68
CA HIS A 194 2.86 -4.48 0.21
C HIS A 194 4.27 -5.09 0.25
N MET A 195 4.38 -6.42 0.36
CA MET A 195 5.66 -7.14 0.38
C MET A 195 6.42 -7.07 -0.94
N LEU A 196 5.74 -6.91 -2.08
CA LEU A 196 6.38 -6.65 -3.38
C LEU A 196 7.12 -5.30 -3.45
N ASN A 197 6.95 -4.44 -2.44
CA ASN A 197 7.73 -3.22 -2.24
C ASN A 197 8.67 -3.41 -1.03
N PRO A 198 9.76 -4.21 -1.15
CA PRO A 198 10.54 -4.69 0.00
C PRO A 198 11.14 -3.57 0.83
N ARG A 199 11.45 -2.42 0.22
CA ARG A 199 11.93 -1.24 0.95
C ARG A 199 10.84 -0.65 1.85
N ALA A 200 9.63 -0.45 1.33
CA ALA A 200 8.52 0.10 2.09
C ALA A 200 8.09 -0.87 3.20
N PHE A 201 7.96 -2.16 2.86
CA PHE A 201 7.63 -3.21 3.80
C PHE A 201 8.65 -3.32 4.95
N LEU A 202 9.95 -3.35 4.64
CA LEU A 202 11.00 -3.37 5.65
C LEU A 202 10.94 -2.14 6.55
N GLU A 203 10.75 -0.96 5.95
CA GLU A 203 10.73 0.29 6.69
C GLU A 203 9.55 0.38 7.65
N ASP A 204 8.34 0.01 7.20
CA ASP A 204 7.16 -0.05 8.04
C ASP A 204 7.27 -1.13 9.13
N ALA A 205 7.85 -2.29 8.80
CA ALA A 205 8.09 -3.35 9.77
C ALA A 205 9.08 -2.91 10.86
N ILE A 206 10.20 -2.26 10.50
CA ILE A 206 11.15 -1.68 11.46
C ILE A 206 10.45 -0.62 12.31
N ARG A 207 9.76 0.33 11.66
CA ARG A 207 9.13 1.47 12.33
C ARG A 207 8.12 1.05 13.38
N THR A 208 7.38 -0.02 13.10
CA THR A 208 6.35 -0.58 13.99
C THR A 208 6.84 -1.77 14.83
N ASN A 209 8.15 -2.09 14.77
CA ASN A 209 8.80 -3.16 15.52
C ASN A 209 8.15 -4.55 15.31
N MET A 210 7.97 -4.91 14.04
CA MET A 210 7.32 -6.14 13.56
C MET A 210 8.35 -7.16 13.04
N ILE A 211 9.39 -7.42 13.83
CA ILE A 211 10.52 -8.25 13.41
C ILE A 211 10.10 -9.67 13.08
N GLU A 212 9.17 -10.24 13.85
CA GLU A 212 8.70 -11.61 13.64
C GLU A 212 7.95 -11.80 12.32
N TYR A 213 7.24 -10.77 11.86
CA TYR A 213 6.52 -10.78 10.58
C TYR A 213 7.48 -10.58 9.41
N TRP A 214 8.45 -9.68 9.57
CA TRP A 214 9.52 -9.52 8.59
C TRP A 214 10.28 -10.83 8.38
N THR A 215 10.67 -11.48 9.48
CA THR A 215 11.42 -12.75 9.43
C THR A 215 10.57 -13.90 8.88
N ALA A 216 9.29 -14.00 9.24
CA ALA A 216 8.42 -15.07 8.76
C ALA A 216 8.08 -14.96 7.27
N GLY A 217 7.98 -13.73 6.74
CA GLY A 217 7.57 -13.50 5.36
C GLY A 217 6.12 -13.92 5.11
N MET A 218 5.81 -14.27 3.87
CA MET A 218 4.47 -14.67 3.45
C MET A 218 4.12 -16.04 4.06
N PRO A 219 2.91 -16.25 4.61
CA PRO A 219 2.47 -17.53 5.17
C PRO A 219 2.23 -18.61 4.09
N TRP A 220 3.25 -19.03 3.35
CA TRP A 220 3.07 -19.91 2.19
C TRP A 220 2.43 -21.25 2.53
N LEU A 221 2.78 -21.86 3.67
CA LEU A 221 2.17 -23.13 4.08
C LEU A 221 0.66 -22.97 4.38
N PRO A 222 0.24 -22.06 5.27
CA PRO A 222 -1.20 -21.80 5.46
C PRO A 222 -1.92 -21.34 4.19
N VAL A 223 -1.29 -20.51 3.35
CA VAL A 223 -1.87 -20.08 2.07
C VAL A 223 -2.12 -21.26 1.15
N ASN A 224 -1.16 -22.19 1.05
CA ASN A 224 -1.33 -23.39 0.25
C ASN A 224 -2.43 -24.30 0.81
N ASN A 225 -2.51 -24.45 2.13
CA ASN A 225 -3.53 -25.26 2.81
C ASN A 225 -4.94 -24.67 2.61
N ALA A 226 -5.06 -23.35 2.66
CA ALA A 226 -6.32 -22.64 2.52
C ALA A 226 -6.81 -22.54 1.06
N ILE A 227 -5.96 -22.77 0.06
CA ILE A 227 -6.36 -22.72 -1.36
C ILE A 227 -6.44 -24.16 -1.90
N SER A 228 -7.65 -24.62 -2.19
CA SER A 228 -7.88 -25.95 -2.79
C SER A 228 -7.41 -26.01 -4.25
N THR A 229 -7.45 -27.21 -4.84
CA THR A 229 -7.01 -27.46 -6.22
C THR A 229 -7.90 -26.81 -7.27
N ASP A 230 -9.13 -26.44 -6.92
CA ASP A 230 -10.04 -25.61 -7.72
C ASP A 230 -9.79 -24.10 -7.54
N PHE A 231 -8.73 -23.73 -6.81
CA PHE A 231 -8.32 -22.37 -6.47
C PHE A 231 -9.31 -21.59 -5.61
N SER A 232 -10.30 -22.26 -5.00
CA SER A 232 -11.18 -21.62 -4.02
C SER A 232 -10.47 -21.45 -2.67
N TYR A 233 -10.73 -20.33 -2.01
CA TYR A 233 -10.11 -19.99 -0.73
C TYR A 233 -10.99 -20.42 0.44
N ASN A 234 -10.56 -21.46 1.14
CA ASN A 234 -11.27 -22.15 2.20
C ASN A 234 -10.46 -22.12 3.51
N ALA A 235 -10.43 -20.95 4.16
CA ALA A 235 -9.89 -20.86 5.51
C ALA A 235 -10.81 -21.57 6.53
N ASN A 236 -10.20 -22.11 7.59
CA ASN A 236 -10.94 -22.76 8.67
C ASN A 236 -11.78 -21.76 9.50
N ASP A 237 -12.72 -22.28 10.28
CA ASP A 237 -13.66 -21.45 11.04
C ASP A 237 -12.98 -20.73 12.23
N GLU A 238 -11.90 -21.29 12.74
CA GLU A 238 -11.02 -20.67 13.73
C GLU A 238 -10.38 -19.39 13.18
N ALA A 239 -9.87 -19.41 11.95
CA ALA A 239 -9.31 -18.23 11.27
C ALA A 239 -10.35 -17.13 11.10
N LYS A 240 -11.56 -17.49 10.68
CA LYS A 240 -12.69 -16.56 10.56
C LYS A 240 -13.01 -15.91 11.90
N THR A 241 -13.09 -16.73 12.94
CA THR A 241 -13.38 -16.28 14.31
C THR A 241 -12.29 -15.36 14.85
N ASN A 242 -11.03 -15.75 14.69
CA ASN A 242 -9.86 -14.99 15.13
C ASN A 242 -9.73 -13.64 14.40
N TRP A 243 -10.03 -13.61 13.09
CA TRP A 243 -10.06 -12.38 12.31
C TRP A 243 -11.09 -11.39 12.86
N VAL A 244 -12.34 -11.83 13.05
CA VAL A 244 -13.44 -11.00 13.55
C VAL A 244 -13.12 -10.50 14.96
N ALA A 245 -12.65 -11.37 15.83
CA ALA A 245 -12.28 -11.00 17.21
C ALA A 245 -11.14 -9.97 17.25
N ARG A 246 -10.16 -10.07 16.34
CA ARG A 246 -8.99 -9.19 16.30
C ARG A 246 -9.29 -7.83 15.69
N THR A 247 -10.05 -7.79 14.61
CA THR A 247 -10.24 -6.59 13.79
C THR A 247 -11.57 -5.89 14.03
N GLY A 248 -12.59 -6.62 14.51
CA GLY A 248 -13.97 -6.16 14.57
C GLY A 248 -14.65 -6.05 13.20
N LEU A 249 -14.02 -6.57 12.14
CA LEU A 249 -14.53 -6.57 10.77
C LEU A 249 -15.06 -7.96 10.41
N ASN A 250 -15.99 -8.04 9.47
CA ASN A 250 -16.51 -9.31 8.99
C ASN A 250 -15.43 -10.06 8.20
N TRP A 251 -15.57 -11.38 8.12
CA TRP A 251 -14.67 -12.19 7.30
C TRP A 251 -14.77 -11.79 5.82
N ASP A 252 -15.99 -11.68 5.29
CA ASP A 252 -16.20 -11.27 3.91
C ASP A 252 -16.22 -9.75 3.77
N ASN A 253 -15.43 -9.23 2.83
CA ASN A 253 -15.35 -7.79 2.55
C ASN A 253 -16.73 -7.20 2.22
N GLN A 254 -17.57 -7.91 1.46
CA GLN A 254 -18.88 -7.41 1.07
C GLN A 254 -19.86 -7.30 2.25
N ALA A 255 -19.66 -8.07 3.32
CA ALA A 255 -20.50 -8.04 4.51
C ALA A 255 -20.19 -6.87 5.46
N ASP A 256 -19.03 -6.20 5.29
CA ASP A 256 -18.70 -5.01 6.06
C ASP A 256 -19.65 -3.83 5.76
N SER A 257 -19.74 -2.92 6.72
CA SER A 257 -20.54 -1.69 6.64
C SER A 257 -20.31 -0.95 5.32
N MET A 258 -21.39 -0.46 4.70
CA MET A 258 -21.33 0.43 3.54
C MET A 258 -20.85 1.85 3.86
N THR A 259 -20.47 2.09 5.11
CA THR A 259 -19.86 3.34 5.56
C THR A 259 -18.49 3.11 6.19
N LYS A 260 -17.56 4.00 5.87
CA LYS A 260 -16.24 4.11 6.51
C LYS A 260 -16.31 5.06 7.69
N GLU A 261 -15.83 4.59 8.84
CA GLU A 261 -15.70 5.41 10.05
C GLU A 261 -14.27 5.96 10.20
N PHE A 262 -14.15 7.26 10.48
CA PHE A 262 -12.87 7.91 10.80
C PHE A 262 -13.09 9.24 11.54
N ARG A 263 -12.01 9.90 11.98
CA ARG A 263 -12.09 11.22 12.63
C ARG A 263 -11.86 12.34 11.63
N CYS A 264 -12.69 13.37 11.67
CA CYS A 264 -12.55 14.59 10.88
C CYS A 264 -11.14 15.20 11.10
N PRO A 265 -10.36 15.45 10.03
CA PRO A 265 -9.03 16.03 10.19
C PRO A 265 -9.08 17.45 10.78
N TRP A 266 -10.19 18.17 10.59
CA TRP A 266 -10.39 19.54 11.07
C TRP A 266 -10.79 19.62 12.55
N CYS A 267 -11.96 19.08 12.91
CA CYS A 267 -12.52 19.21 14.26
C CYS A 267 -12.31 17.97 15.15
N LYS A 268 -11.71 16.91 14.61
CA LYS A 268 -11.48 15.61 15.28
C LYS A 268 -12.75 14.84 15.68
N GLY A 269 -13.94 15.35 15.36
CA GLY A 269 -15.22 14.65 15.53
C GLY A 269 -15.32 13.38 14.68
N GLY A 270 -16.03 12.37 15.18
CA GLY A 270 -16.27 11.12 14.44
C GLY A 270 -17.14 11.33 13.20
N LEU A 271 -16.82 10.63 12.13
CA LEU A 271 -17.51 10.67 10.84
C LEU A 271 -17.84 9.26 10.37
N LYS A 272 -18.98 9.15 9.68
CA LYS A 272 -19.35 7.99 8.87
C LYS A 272 -19.63 8.47 7.46
N VAL A 273 -18.90 7.95 6.48
CA VAL A 273 -19.05 8.35 5.07
C VAL A 273 -19.31 7.11 4.22
N PRO A 274 -20.10 7.18 3.14
CA PRO A 274 -20.31 6.03 2.27
C PRO A 274 -19.00 5.63 1.55
N TRP A 275 -18.83 4.33 1.32
CA TRP A 275 -17.71 3.82 0.51
C TRP A 275 -17.78 4.29 -0.94
N THR A 276 -18.98 4.36 -1.51
CA THR A 276 -19.20 4.89 -2.86
C THR A 276 -20.52 5.66 -2.91
N THR A 277 -20.60 6.65 -3.78
CA THR A 277 -21.86 7.32 -4.12
C THR A 277 -22.39 6.90 -5.50
N CYS A 278 -21.65 6.05 -6.22
CA CYS A 278 -22.01 5.61 -7.57
C CYS A 278 -23.21 4.63 -7.60
N GLY A 279 -23.60 4.03 -6.48
CA GLY A 279 -24.71 3.08 -6.40
C GLY A 279 -25.89 3.50 -5.52
N THR A 280 -25.81 4.67 -4.87
CA THR A 280 -26.74 5.05 -3.79
C THR A 280 -27.75 6.14 -4.17
N ALA A 281 -27.70 6.69 -5.38
CA ALA A 281 -28.65 7.71 -5.84
C ALA A 281 -29.50 7.18 -6.99
N SER A 282 -30.81 7.46 -6.96
CA SER A 282 -31.74 7.20 -8.07
C SER A 282 -31.33 7.88 -9.40
N GLU A 283 -30.37 8.81 -9.33
CA GLU A 283 -29.80 9.57 -10.44
C GLU A 283 -28.27 9.45 -10.51
N ALA A 284 -27.66 8.43 -9.89
CA ALA A 284 -26.21 8.22 -10.02
C ALA A 284 -25.86 7.95 -11.49
N LYS A 285 -25.28 8.96 -12.15
CA LYS A 285 -24.80 8.88 -13.53
C LYS A 285 -23.33 8.51 -13.55
N GLY A 286 -22.96 7.65 -14.47
CA GLY A 286 -21.59 7.22 -14.67
C GLY A 286 -20.99 6.44 -13.48
N THR A 287 -19.67 6.39 -13.46
CA THR A 287 -18.83 5.67 -12.49
C THR A 287 -17.95 6.60 -11.65
N ILE A 288 -18.02 7.92 -11.87
CA ILE A 288 -17.34 8.92 -11.05
C ILE A 288 -18.17 9.22 -9.80
N GLY A 289 -17.61 8.93 -8.63
CA GLY A 289 -18.23 9.19 -7.33
C GLY A 289 -17.30 9.93 -6.39
N ASN A 290 -17.84 10.30 -5.23
CA ASN A 290 -17.16 11.05 -4.18
C ASN A 290 -17.21 10.38 -2.80
N GLY A 291 -17.60 9.10 -2.73
CA GLY A 291 -17.44 8.25 -1.56
C GLY A 291 -15.96 7.95 -1.25
N TYR A 292 -15.71 7.36 -0.08
CA TYR A 292 -14.35 7.16 0.43
C TYR A 292 -13.47 6.28 -0.47
N GLY A 293 -14.07 5.23 -1.04
CA GLY A 293 -13.43 4.34 -2.01
C GLY A 293 -13.49 4.83 -3.45
N ASP A 294 -14.13 5.98 -3.72
CA ASP A 294 -14.17 6.55 -5.06
C ASP A 294 -12.90 7.35 -5.37
N GLY A 295 -12.67 7.61 -6.67
CA GLY A 295 -11.52 8.38 -7.15
C GLY A 295 -11.48 9.81 -6.60
N ASN A 296 -12.63 10.49 -6.54
CA ASN A 296 -12.77 11.91 -6.22
C ASN A 296 -13.43 12.14 -4.85
N PHE A 297 -12.92 11.48 -3.81
CA PHE A 297 -13.49 11.57 -2.46
C PHE A 297 -13.60 13.03 -2.00
N SER A 298 -14.82 13.42 -1.63
CA SER A 298 -15.13 14.75 -1.09
C SER A 298 -16.33 14.64 -0.16
N HIS A 299 -16.17 15.09 1.08
CA HIS A 299 -17.21 15.04 2.08
C HIS A 299 -17.21 16.27 2.99
N ASN A 300 -18.37 16.89 3.19
CA ASN A 300 -18.51 18.02 4.11
C ASN A 300 -18.81 17.52 5.53
N CYS A 301 -17.92 17.84 6.47
CA CYS A 301 -18.11 17.47 7.87
C CYS A 301 -19.43 18.07 8.42
N PRO A 302 -20.35 17.26 8.96
CA PRO A 302 -21.60 17.78 9.51
C PRO A 302 -21.38 18.69 10.74
N SER A 303 -20.31 18.45 11.50
CA SER A 303 -20.01 19.20 12.72
C SER A 303 -19.35 20.55 12.46
N CYS A 304 -18.27 20.60 11.65
CA CYS A 304 -17.50 21.82 11.43
C CYS A 304 -17.63 22.41 10.02
N ARG A 305 -18.44 21.79 9.16
CA ARG A 305 -18.75 22.22 7.78
C ARG A 305 -17.57 22.31 6.81
N GLN A 306 -16.36 21.99 7.26
CA GLN A 306 -15.18 21.92 6.41
C GLN A 306 -15.24 20.71 5.47
N THR A 307 -14.78 20.93 4.24
CA THR A 307 -14.67 19.89 3.22
C THR A 307 -13.45 19.01 3.50
N ILE A 308 -13.63 17.70 3.34
CA ILE A 308 -12.61 16.68 3.53
C ILE A 308 -12.37 16.02 2.19
N THR A 309 -11.13 16.05 1.72
CA THR A 309 -10.69 15.43 0.47
C THR A 309 -9.49 14.50 0.73
N LYS A 310 -9.04 13.75 -0.28
CA LYS A 310 -7.85 12.88 -0.16
C LYS A 310 -6.58 13.65 0.20
N GLU A 311 -6.45 14.89 -0.28
CA GLU A 311 -5.33 15.77 -0.02
C GLU A 311 -5.26 16.14 1.47
N VAL A 312 -6.41 16.51 2.06
CA VAL A 312 -6.51 16.85 3.49
C VAL A 312 -6.26 15.61 4.36
N LEU A 313 -6.76 14.43 3.97
CA LEU A 313 -6.48 13.18 4.67
C LEU A 313 -4.99 12.81 4.64
N SER A 314 -4.34 12.98 3.49
CA SER A 314 -2.90 12.74 3.32
C SER A 314 -2.07 13.69 4.18
N LEU A 315 -2.42 14.98 4.18
CA LEU A 315 -1.81 15.96 5.07
C LEU A 315 -2.02 15.60 6.55
N SER A 316 -3.22 15.17 6.93
CA SER A 316 -3.50 14.74 8.30
C SER A 316 -2.65 13.54 8.73
N LYS A 317 -2.34 12.60 7.82
CA LYS A 317 -1.42 11.49 8.08
C LYS A 317 0.00 12.01 8.31
N PHE A 318 0.49 12.92 7.47
CA PHE A 318 1.80 13.55 7.64
C PHE A 318 1.94 14.33 8.96
N ILE A 319 0.90 15.07 9.35
CA ILE A 319 0.85 15.79 10.63
C ILE A 319 0.90 14.81 11.81
N LYS A 320 0.21 13.67 11.72
CA LYS A 320 0.27 12.61 12.73
C LYS A 320 1.69 12.06 12.88
N ASP A 321 2.36 11.74 11.77
CA ASP A 321 3.75 11.26 11.81
C ASP A 321 4.72 12.33 12.33
N SER A 322 4.57 13.58 11.91
CA SER A 322 5.33 14.72 12.44
C SER A 322 5.13 14.88 13.95
N SER A 323 3.90 14.69 14.44
CA SER A 323 3.61 14.73 15.88
C SER A 323 4.34 13.63 16.64
N LEU A 324 4.49 12.44 16.05
CA LEU A 324 5.26 11.33 16.65
C LEU A 324 6.76 11.62 16.70
N VAL A 325 7.32 12.28 15.68
CA VAL A 325 8.71 12.77 15.71
C VAL A 325 8.91 13.75 16.87
N LEU A 326 7.97 14.69 17.03
CA LEU A 326 8.08 15.76 18.02
C LEU A 326 7.86 15.29 19.46
N SER A 327 6.95 14.34 19.68
CA SER A 327 6.52 13.92 21.03
C SER A 327 7.17 12.63 21.52
N LYS A 328 7.58 11.74 20.60
CA LYS A 328 8.10 10.40 20.93
C LYS A 328 9.44 10.08 20.26
N SER A 329 10.01 11.01 19.51
CA SER A 329 11.24 10.77 18.72
C SER A 329 11.14 9.56 17.80
N VAL A 330 9.93 9.27 17.29
CA VAL A 330 9.72 8.24 16.28
C VAL A 330 10.12 8.83 14.93
N PRO A 331 11.04 8.23 14.16
CA PRO A 331 11.49 8.79 12.89
C PRO A 331 10.35 8.86 11.86
N MET A 332 10.42 9.84 10.96
CA MET A 332 9.51 9.91 9.82
C MET A 332 9.68 8.68 8.93
N PRO A 333 8.59 8.17 8.33
CA PRO A 333 8.70 7.33 7.14
C PRO A 333 9.62 7.99 6.10
N GLY A 334 10.39 7.19 5.37
CA GLY A 334 11.41 7.63 4.40
C GLY A 334 12.81 7.87 5.00
N THR A 335 12.95 7.98 6.33
CA THR A 335 14.21 8.38 7.00
C THR A 335 14.94 7.25 7.74
N ILE A 336 14.40 6.03 7.70
CA ILE A 336 14.87 4.91 8.53
C ILE A 336 15.95 4.11 7.77
N LEU A 337 15.71 3.76 6.51
CA LEU A 337 16.64 2.95 5.72
C LEU A 337 17.63 3.80 4.93
N SER A 338 18.87 3.32 4.81
CA SER A 338 19.89 3.93 3.96
C SER A 338 19.37 4.10 2.53
N MET A 339 19.68 5.24 1.92
CA MET A 339 19.26 5.54 0.55
C MET A 339 19.97 4.64 -0.48
N VAL A 340 21.21 4.25 -0.18
CA VAL A 340 22.07 3.50 -1.09
C VAL A 340 21.83 2.00 -0.95
N SER A 341 21.94 1.46 0.26
CA SER A 341 21.81 0.01 0.46
C SER A 341 20.37 -0.47 0.59
N GLY A 342 19.43 0.41 0.95
CA GLY A 342 18.07 -0.01 1.30
C GLY A 342 17.98 -0.77 2.63
N THR A 343 19.03 -0.76 3.44
CA THR A 343 19.10 -1.47 4.73
C THR A 343 19.24 -0.47 5.89
N PRO A 344 19.04 -0.92 7.15
CA PRO A 344 19.45 -0.16 8.32
C PRO A 344 20.94 0.18 8.25
N GLU A 345 21.28 1.39 8.71
CA GLU A 345 22.67 1.84 8.82
C GLU A 345 22.73 2.75 10.04
N ILE A 346 23.68 2.52 10.95
CA ILE A 346 23.76 3.19 12.25
C ILE A 346 23.80 4.71 12.06
N VAL A 347 22.95 5.43 12.81
CA VAL A 347 23.06 6.89 12.94
C VAL A 347 24.24 7.18 13.87
N PRO A 348 25.27 7.94 13.44
CA PRO A 348 26.40 8.28 14.30
C PRO A 348 25.93 9.00 15.57
N GLU A 349 26.60 8.80 16.70
CA GLU A 349 26.33 9.56 17.91
C GLU A 349 26.67 11.05 17.76
N PRO A 350 26.12 11.93 18.62
CA PRO A 350 26.60 13.30 18.73
C PRO A 350 28.13 13.32 18.95
N PRO A 351 28.85 14.24 18.29
CA PRO A 351 28.33 15.37 17.54
C PRO A 351 28.08 15.09 16.04
N TYR A 352 28.35 13.89 15.54
CA TYR A 352 28.26 13.58 14.11
C TYR A 352 26.82 13.39 13.61
N SER A 353 25.88 13.01 14.49
CA SER A 353 24.44 12.90 14.19
C SER A 353 23.87 14.15 13.52
N ILE A 354 24.32 15.35 13.92
CA ILE A 354 23.78 16.63 13.46
C ILE A 354 24.05 16.88 11.97
N ILE A 355 25.14 16.33 11.43
CA ILE A 355 25.51 16.44 10.02
C ILE A 355 25.09 15.22 9.19
N TYR A 356 24.43 14.24 9.81
CA TYR A 356 24.02 13.03 9.12
C TYR A 356 22.82 13.29 8.20
N SER A 357 23.03 13.17 6.89
CA SER A 357 22.08 13.59 5.86
C SER A 357 20.72 12.90 5.95
N ARG A 358 20.68 11.61 6.33
CA ARG A 358 19.45 10.80 6.30
C ARG A 358 18.40 11.27 7.31
N THR A 359 18.82 11.67 8.50
CA THR A 359 17.92 12.16 9.56
C THR A 359 17.72 13.68 9.51
N PHE A 360 18.18 14.34 8.44
CA PHE A 360 17.95 15.77 8.24
C PHE A 360 16.45 16.13 8.21
N PRO A 361 15.55 15.38 7.54
CA PRO A 361 14.12 15.68 7.54
C PRO A 361 13.51 15.68 8.96
N ASN A 362 13.91 14.72 9.81
CA ASN A 362 13.47 14.68 11.21
C ASN A 362 13.91 15.94 11.96
N ARG A 363 15.18 16.35 11.83
CA ARG A 363 15.68 17.59 12.46
C ARG A 363 14.97 18.84 11.92
N LEU A 364 14.71 18.89 10.61
CA LEU A 364 13.98 19.99 9.98
C LEU A 364 12.59 20.15 10.62
N ILE A 365 11.87 19.05 10.81
CA ILE A 365 10.58 19.03 11.50
C ILE A 365 10.76 19.44 12.98
N GLN A 366 11.73 18.84 13.68
CA GLN A 366 11.98 19.07 15.09
C GLN A 366 12.39 20.49 15.44
N PHE A 367 13.13 21.22 14.59
CA PHE A 367 13.72 22.50 14.99
C PHE A 367 13.22 23.70 14.20
N GLU A 368 12.62 23.49 13.03
CA GLU A 368 12.18 24.59 12.16
C GLU A 368 10.70 24.53 11.78
N LEU A 369 10.18 23.35 11.41
CA LEU A 369 8.83 23.24 10.88
C LEU A 369 7.76 22.92 11.94
N ARG A 370 8.16 22.67 13.20
CA ARG A 370 7.31 22.24 14.34
C ARG A 370 5.86 22.73 14.29
N SER A 371 5.60 23.95 14.76
CA SER A 371 4.25 24.53 14.81
C SER A 371 3.69 24.79 13.42
N LYS A 372 4.55 25.19 12.47
CA LYS A 372 4.17 25.47 11.07
C LYS A 372 3.42 24.30 10.44
N ILE A 373 3.87 23.06 10.65
CA ILE A 373 3.21 21.85 10.14
C ILE A 373 1.93 21.55 10.93
N LEU A 374 1.99 21.60 12.26
CA LEU A 374 0.84 21.26 13.12
C LEU A 374 -0.36 22.21 12.91
N GLU A 375 -0.08 23.44 12.52
CA GLU A 375 -1.08 24.49 12.28
C GLU A 375 -1.61 24.51 10.84
N LEU A 376 -1.14 23.65 9.92
CA LEU A 376 -1.64 23.64 8.53
C LEU A 376 -3.11 23.30 8.43
N ILE A 377 -3.60 22.39 9.28
CA ILE A 377 -5.03 22.09 9.39
C ILE A 377 -5.61 22.91 10.56
N ASN A 378 -5.99 24.15 10.26
CA ASN A 378 -6.63 25.06 11.20
C ASN A 378 -7.96 25.61 10.62
N PRO A 379 -8.85 26.20 11.44
CA PRO A 379 -10.17 26.66 11.00
C PRO A 379 -10.17 27.72 9.89
N GLN A 380 -9.07 28.44 9.69
CA GLN A 380 -8.92 29.50 8.68
C GLN A 380 -8.23 29.02 7.40
N ALA A 381 -7.66 27.81 7.40
CA ALA A 381 -6.93 27.28 6.24
C ALA A 381 -7.90 27.01 5.07
N GLN A 382 -7.49 27.43 3.87
CA GLN A 382 -8.21 27.15 2.63
C GLN A 382 -7.52 25.99 1.90
N HIS A 383 -8.20 24.85 1.77
CA HIS A 383 -7.75 23.67 1.01
C HIS A 383 -6.29 23.22 1.27
N PRO A 384 -5.89 22.98 2.53
CA PRO A 384 -4.52 22.61 2.86
C PRO A 384 -4.17 21.22 2.31
N SER A 385 -2.93 21.04 1.87
CA SER A 385 -2.45 19.83 1.23
C SER A 385 -0.96 19.58 1.49
N MET A 386 -0.42 18.50 0.91
CA MET A 386 1.03 18.25 0.92
C MET A 386 1.84 19.28 0.10
N VAL A 387 1.19 20.10 -0.73
CA VAL A 387 1.85 21.21 -1.42
C VAL A 387 2.33 22.25 -0.41
N ASP A 388 1.54 22.58 0.60
CA ASP A 388 1.92 23.53 1.64
C ASP A 388 3.13 23.03 2.45
N VAL A 389 3.17 21.72 2.76
CA VAL A 389 4.32 21.08 3.41
C VAL A 389 5.56 21.21 2.54
N ARG A 390 5.44 20.93 1.23
CA ARG A 390 6.54 21.07 0.27
C ARG A 390 7.05 22.51 0.24
N GLU A 391 6.17 23.50 0.17
CA GLU A 391 6.57 24.92 0.17
C GLU A 391 7.29 25.33 1.45
N LEU A 392 6.81 24.86 2.62
CA LEU A 392 7.48 25.09 3.90
C LEU A 392 8.89 24.49 3.91
N ILE A 393 9.05 23.26 3.41
CA ILE A 393 10.34 22.58 3.28
C ILE A 393 11.24 23.32 2.30
N GLU A 394 10.75 23.70 1.13
CA GLU A 394 11.53 24.43 0.11
C GLU A 394 12.02 25.78 0.64
N LYS A 395 11.16 26.51 1.35
CA LYS A 395 11.51 27.78 1.99
C LYS A 395 12.61 27.57 3.04
N ALA A 396 12.43 26.58 3.92
CA ALA A 396 13.38 26.31 5.00
C ALA A 396 14.74 25.80 4.47
N THR A 397 14.76 25.02 3.39
CA THR A 397 15.99 24.48 2.80
C THR A 397 16.77 25.49 1.97
N LYS A 398 16.13 26.56 1.51
CA LYS A 398 16.77 27.72 0.85
C LYS A 398 17.30 28.76 1.85
N ASP A 399 16.83 28.74 3.10
CA ASP A 399 17.26 29.69 4.13
C ASP A 399 18.59 29.26 4.77
N GLY A 400 19.66 29.99 4.44
CA GLY A 400 20.99 29.71 4.96
C GLY A 400 21.12 29.83 6.49
N GLN A 401 20.29 30.63 7.16
CA GLN A 401 20.27 30.71 8.63
C GLN A 401 19.65 29.45 9.23
N VAL A 402 18.56 28.95 8.65
CA VAL A 402 17.95 27.67 9.04
C VAL A 402 18.96 26.53 8.86
N ILE A 403 19.64 26.47 7.70
CA ILE A 403 20.65 25.43 7.45
C ILE A 403 21.79 25.50 8.47
N ARG A 404 22.28 26.69 8.81
CA ARG A 404 23.31 26.87 9.85
C ARG A 404 22.83 26.41 11.21
N LYS A 405 21.61 26.79 11.60
CA LYS A 405 20.98 26.38 12.86
C LYS A 405 20.87 24.86 12.96
N LEU A 406 20.43 24.19 11.88
CA LEU A 406 20.23 22.74 11.85
C LEU A 406 21.54 21.93 11.87
N TYR A 407 22.63 22.46 11.31
CA TYR A 407 23.95 21.81 11.29
C TYR A 407 24.89 22.26 12.42
N GLY A 408 24.50 23.26 13.22
CA GLY A 408 25.31 23.83 14.29
C GLY A 408 26.59 24.52 13.81
N ASN A 409 27.58 24.67 14.69
CA ASN A 409 28.85 25.37 14.41
C ASN A 409 29.87 24.53 13.60
N TYR A 410 29.48 23.39 13.03
CA TYR A 410 30.37 22.55 12.23
C TYR A 410 30.80 23.23 10.92
N SER A 411 32.03 22.96 10.46
CA SER A 411 32.64 23.59 9.28
C SER A 411 31.77 23.54 8.01
N ARG A 412 30.91 22.52 7.86
CA ARG A 412 29.95 22.38 6.74
C ARG A 412 28.78 23.37 6.81
N ALA A 413 28.40 23.84 8.00
CA ALA A 413 27.40 24.89 8.19
C ALA A 413 27.86 26.25 7.65
N ARG A 414 29.19 26.49 7.57
CA ARG A 414 29.74 27.77 7.06
C ARG A 414 29.30 28.09 5.64
N ARG A 415 29.09 27.08 4.80
CA ARG A 415 28.64 27.26 3.41
C ARG A 415 27.14 27.54 3.30
N ALA A 416 26.36 27.27 4.36
CA ALA A 416 24.91 27.44 4.37
C ALA A 416 24.17 26.75 3.21
N ILE A 417 24.75 25.66 2.67
CA ILE A 417 24.21 24.91 1.54
C ILE A 417 23.83 23.52 2.02
N LEU A 418 22.60 23.11 1.69
CA LEU A 418 22.11 21.76 1.95
C LEU A 418 22.83 20.72 1.05
N PRO A 419 23.48 19.68 1.61
CA PRO A 419 24.11 18.61 0.83
C PRO A 419 23.12 17.89 -0.08
N ARG A 420 23.61 17.36 -1.21
CA ARG A 420 22.80 16.61 -2.18
C ARG A 420 22.05 15.45 -1.52
N GLU A 421 22.73 14.69 -0.67
CA GLU A 421 22.13 13.56 0.05
C GLU A 421 20.96 14.01 0.94
N ALA A 422 21.11 15.12 1.67
CA ALA A 422 20.06 15.65 2.52
C ALA A 422 18.87 16.17 1.68
N LYS A 423 19.12 16.73 0.49
CA LYS A 423 18.05 17.09 -0.47
C LYS A 423 17.27 15.85 -0.93
N VAL A 424 17.98 14.78 -1.29
CA VAL A 424 17.35 13.52 -1.73
C VAL A 424 16.55 12.89 -0.58
N ALA A 425 17.10 12.88 0.64
CA ALA A 425 16.41 12.37 1.82
C ALA A 425 15.14 13.17 2.16
N THR A 426 15.10 14.47 1.85
CA THR A 426 13.94 15.34 2.09
C THR A 426 12.85 15.22 1.02
N ALA A 427 13.21 14.78 -0.19
CA ALA A 427 12.27 14.68 -1.31
C ALA A 427 11.50 13.35 -1.35
N ARG A 428 11.95 12.35 -0.58
CA ARG A 428 11.21 11.10 -0.34
C ARG A 428 10.21 11.31 0.78
#